data_AF-A0A759A017-F1
#
_entry.id   AF-A0A759A017-F1
#
_cell.length_a   1.000
_cell.length_b   1.000
_cell.length_c   1.000
_cell.angle_alpha   90.00
_cell.angle_beta   90.00
_cell.angle_gamma   90.00
#
_symmetry.space_group_name_H-M   'P 1'
#
loop_
_entity.id
_entity.type
_entity.pdbx_description
1 polymer ?
#
loop_
_entity_poly.entity_id
_entity_poly.type
_entity_poly.pdbx_seq_one_letter_code
_entity_poly.pdbx_strand_id
1 'polypeptide(L)'
;MLKFMLDTNICIFTIKNKPASVRERFNLNQGRMCISSVTLMELIYGAEKSQMPERNLAVIEGFVSRLDVLDYDTPAATHTGQIRAELARQGRPVGPFDQMIAGHAR
;
A
#
# COMPACT_ATOMS: atom_id res chain seq x y z
N MET A 1 16.41 8.07 -2.69
CA MET A 1 16.12 7.59 -1.32
C MET A 1 14.62 7.59 -1.12
N LEU A 2 14.07 6.44 -0.74
CA LEU A 2 12.65 6.29 -0.44
C LEU A 2 12.25 7.14 0.77
N LYS A 3 11.08 7.76 0.71
CA LYS A 3 10.55 8.64 1.77
C LYS A 3 9.10 8.34 2.13
N PHE A 4 8.31 7.80 1.19
CA PHE A 4 6.89 7.58 1.37
C PHE A 4 6.53 6.14 1.04
N MET A 5 5.87 5.45 1.97
CA MET A 5 5.18 4.20 1.68
C MET A 5 3.70 4.52 1.48
N LEU A 6 3.15 4.22 0.31
CA LEU A 6 1.74 4.47 0.00
C LEU A 6 0.89 3.33 0.57
N ASP A 7 -0.22 3.68 1.21
CA ASP A 7 -1.24 2.71 1.59
C ASP A 7 -2.09 2.30 0.38
N THR A 8 -2.92 1.29 0.59
CA THR A 8 -3.77 0.71 -0.46
C THR A 8 -4.80 1.73 -0.97
N ASN A 9 -5.35 2.58 -0.11
CA ASN A 9 -6.33 3.58 -0.52
C ASN A 9 -5.71 4.67 -1.42
N ILE A 10 -4.52 5.18 -1.08
CA ILE A 10 -3.82 6.17 -1.90
C ILE A 10 -3.44 5.56 -3.26
N CYS A 11 -3.05 4.28 -3.30
CA CYS A 11 -2.83 3.59 -4.57
C CYS A 11 -4.11 3.57 -5.44
N ILE A 12 -5.25 3.18 -4.86
CA ILE A 12 -6.54 3.15 -5.56
C ILE A 12 -6.95 4.54 -6.05
N PHE A 13 -6.82 5.58 -5.22
CA PHE A 13 -7.15 6.96 -5.59
C PHE A 13 -6.24 7.49 -6.71
N THR A 14 -4.95 7.13 -6.69
CA THR A 14 -4.01 7.49 -7.75
C THR A 14 -4.39 6.82 -9.07
N ILE A 15 -4.69 5.53 -9.05
CA ILE A 15 -5.12 4.75 -10.24
C ILE A 15 -6.41 5.34 -10.83
N LYS A 16 -7.39 5.65 -9.97
CA LYS A 16 -8.68 6.22 -10.39
C LYS A 16 -8.60 7.71 -10.74
N ASN A 17 -7.45 8.36 -10.48
CA ASN A 17 -7.26 9.81 -10.61
C ASN A 17 -8.34 10.63 -9.88
N LYS A 18 -8.72 10.18 -8.68
CA LYS A 18 -9.80 10.78 -7.88
C LYS A 18 -9.45 10.71 -6.39
N PRO A 19 -9.18 11.86 -5.73
CA PRO A 19 -9.12 13.22 -6.31
C PRO A 19 -7.86 13.44 -7.17
N ALA A 20 -7.92 14.36 -8.12
CA ALA A 20 -6.79 14.67 -9.02
C ALA A 20 -5.51 15.10 -8.27
N SER A 21 -5.68 15.78 -7.13
CA SER A 21 -4.59 16.21 -6.26
C SER A 21 -3.70 15.07 -5.76
N VAL A 22 -4.25 13.86 -5.58
CA VAL A 22 -3.46 12.68 -5.19
C VAL A 22 -2.50 12.29 -6.32
N ARG A 23 -2.98 12.30 -7.57
CA ARG A 23 -2.14 11.98 -8.74
C ARG A 23 -1.09 13.05 -9.02
N GLU A 24 -1.44 14.32 -8.82
CA GLU A 24 -0.47 15.42 -8.89
C GLU A 24 0.65 15.22 -7.86
N ARG A 25 0.30 14.92 -6.60
CA ARG A 25 1.28 14.67 -5.55
C ARG A 25 2.13 13.43 -5.83
N PHE A 26 1.53 12.38 -6.38
CA PHE A 26 2.24 11.19 -6.82
C PHE A 26 3.32 11.55 -7.84
N ASN A 27 2.96 12.28 -8.90
CA ASN A 27 3.90 12.69 -9.94
C ASN A 27 5.05 13.55 -9.38
N LEU A 28 4.78 14.45 -8.42
CA LEU A 28 5.80 15.28 -7.78
C LEU A 28 6.79 14.49 -6.91
N ASN A 29 6.47 13.26 -6.50
CA ASN A 29 7.29 12.43 -5.62
C ASN A 29 7.84 11.17 -6.31
N GLN A 30 7.85 11.16 -7.65
CA GLN A 30 8.43 10.06 -8.42
C GLN A 30 9.86 9.74 -7.95
N GLY A 31 10.17 8.45 -7.80
CA GLY A 31 11.47 7.97 -7.31
C GLY A 31 11.70 8.09 -5.80
N ARG A 32 10.69 8.53 -5.03
CA ARG A 32 10.74 8.64 -3.55
C ARG A 32 9.65 7.84 -2.86
N MET A 33 8.87 7.08 -3.62
CA MET A 33 7.69 6.37 -3.15
C MET A 33 7.87 4.86 -3.33
N CYS A 34 7.35 4.11 -2.37
CA CYS A 34 7.25 2.66 -2.42
C CYS A 34 5.87 2.19 -1.96
N ILE A 35 5.61 0.90 -2.12
CA ILE A 35 4.49 0.20 -1.49
C ILE A 35 5.00 -1.04 -0.77
N SER A 36 4.27 -1.45 0.28
CA SER A 36 4.45 -2.77 0.88
C SER A 36 3.95 -3.86 -0.07
N SER A 37 4.58 -5.04 -0.08
CA SER A 37 4.04 -6.22 -0.77
C SER A 37 2.63 -6.61 -0.26
N VAL A 38 2.27 -6.21 0.96
CA VAL A 38 0.90 -6.32 1.50
C VAL A 38 -0.10 -5.48 0.69
N THR A 39 0.26 -4.24 0.37
CA THR A 39 -0.57 -3.37 -0.49
C THR A 39 -0.67 -3.93 -1.90
N LEU A 40 0.41 -4.48 -2.45
CA LEU A 40 0.37 -5.16 -3.74
C LEU A 40 -0.62 -6.32 -3.74
N MET A 41 -0.62 -7.15 -2.69
CA MET A 41 -1.59 -8.23 -2.52
C MET A 41 -3.03 -7.71 -2.53
N GLU A 42 -3.34 -6.64 -1.79
CA GLU A 42 -4.69 -6.07 -1.77
C GLU A 42 -5.12 -5.51 -3.13
N LEU A 43 -4.21 -4.88 -3.86
CA LEU A 43 -4.47 -4.39 -5.22
C LEU A 43 -4.81 -5.54 -6.17
N ILE A 44 -3.99 -6.59 -6.18
CA ILE A 44 -4.20 -7.77 -7.02
C ILE A 44 -5.54 -8.44 -6.67
N TYR A 45 -5.81 -8.66 -5.38
CA TYR A 45 -7.09 -9.20 -4.93
C TYR A 45 -8.27 -8.35 -5.41
N GLY A 46 -8.15 -7.02 -5.35
CA GLY A 46 -9.17 -6.10 -5.86
C GLY A 46 -9.40 -6.22 -7.37
N ALA A 47 -8.34 -6.43 -8.16
CA ALA A 47 -8.47 -6.67 -9.59
C ALA A 47 -9.09 -8.03 -9.92
N GLU A 48 -8.64 -9.10 -9.27
CA GLU A 48 -9.16 -10.46 -9.46
C GLU A 48 -10.65 -10.56 -9.14
N LYS A 49 -11.10 -9.85 -8.08
CA LYS A 49 -12.51 -9.81 -7.69
C LYS A 49 -13.39 -8.93 -8.60
N SER A 50 -12.81 -8.16 -9.50
CA SER A 50 -13.54 -7.19 -10.31
C SER A 50 -14.29 -7.83 -11.48
N GLN A 51 -15.16 -7.05 -12.13
CA GLN A 51 -15.85 -7.49 -13.37
C GLN A 51 -14.92 -7.58 -14.58
N MET A 52 -13.72 -6.99 -14.51
CA MET A 52 -12.74 -6.99 -15.61
C MET A 52 -11.32 -7.30 -15.09
N PRO A 53 -11.03 -8.54 -14.65
CA PRO A 53 -9.77 -8.89 -13.99
C PRO A 53 -8.52 -8.57 -14.84
N GLU A 54 -8.45 -9.07 -16.07
CA GLU A 54 -7.30 -8.87 -16.96
C GLU A 54 -6.96 -7.39 -17.18
N ARG A 55 -8.00 -6.57 -17.43
CA ARG A 55 -7.85 -5.13 -17.61
C ARG A 55 -7.30 -4.47 -16.33
N ASN A 56 -7.84 -4.83 -15.17
CA ASN A 56 -7.44 -4.21 -13.92
C ASN A 56 -6.05 -4.68 -13.46
N LEU A 57 -5.66 -5.92 -13.73
CA LEU A 57 -4.31 -6.42 -13.51
C LEU A 57 -3.28 -5.65 -14.35
N ALA A 58 -3.55 -5.44 -15.65
CA ALA A 58 -2.69 -4.65 -16.51
C ALA A 58 -2.52 -3.19 -16.03
N VAL A 59 -3.59 -2.59 -15.49
CA VAL A 59 -3.52 -1.26 -14.86
C VAL A 59 -2.65 -1.27 -13.61
N ILE A 60 -2.78 -2.29 -12.76
CA ILE A 60 -1.95 -2.44 -11.55
C ILE A 60 -0.48 -2.63 -11.93
N GLU A 61 -0.17 -3.48 -12.91
CA GLU A 61 1.20 -3.70 -13.38
C GLU A 61 1.85 -2.39 -13.88
N GLY A 62 1.11 -1.61 -14.68
CA GLY A 62 1.57 -0.30 -15.16
C GLY A 62 1.69 0.77 -14.06
N PHE A 63 0.98 0.61 -12.94
CA PHE A 63 1.10 1.46 -11.76
C PHE A 63 2.29 1.07 -10.90
N VAL A 64 2.42 -0.22 -10.60
CA VAL A 64 3.46 -0.81 -9.73
C VAL A 64 4.85 -0.65 -10.35
N SER A 65 4.98 -0.74 -11.67
CA SER A 65 6.25 -0.49 -12.38
C SER A 65 6.84 0.93 -12.18
N ARG A 66 6.10 1.86 -11.58
CA ARG A 66 6.56 3.23 -11.26
C ARG A 66 6.98 3.41 -9.80
N LEU A 67 6.92 2.34 -9.01
CA LEU A 67 7.12 2.32 -7.57
C LEU A 67 8.08 1.19 -7.20
N ASP A 68 8.80 1.36 -6.09
CA ASP A 68 9.49 0.24 -5.48
C ASP A 68 8.50 -0.59 -4.66
N VAL A 69 8.44 -1.90 -4.88
CA VAL A 69 7.70 -2.83 -4.02
C VAL A 69 8.69 -3.37 -3.00
N LEU A 70 8.44 -3.09 -1.72
CA LEU A 70 9.27 -3.61 -0.64
C LEU A 70 8.69 -4.91 -0.10
N ASP A 71 9.55 -5.89 0.11
CA ASP A 71 9.19 -7.17 0.73
C ASP A 71 8.87 -6.98 2.21
N TYR A 72 7.75 -7.54 2.64
CA TYR A 72 7.40 -7.58 4.06
C TYR A 72 8.30 -8.59 4.79
N ASP A 73 9.38 -8.07 5.37
CA ASP A 73 10.47 -8.84 5.96
C ASP A 73 10.35 -9.00 7.49
N THR A 74 11.40 -9.53 8.12
CA THR A 74 11.43 -9.80 9.57
C THR A 74 11.40 -8.50 10.41
N PRO A 75 12.15 -7.45 10.09
CA PRO A 75 11.98 -6.12 10.70
C PRO A 75 10.52 -5.63 10.64
N ALA A 76 9.90 -5.63 9.45
CA ALA A 76 8.51 -5.21 9.29
C ALA A 76 7.56 -6.03 10.17
N ALA A 77 7.74 -7.36 10.20
CA ALA A 77 6.97 -8.26 11.06
C ALA A 77 7.10 -7.92 12.55
N THR A 78 8.32 -7.61 12.99
CA THR A 78 8.60 -7.23 14.39
C THR A 78 7.88 -5.94 14.75
N HIS A 79 7.96 -4.92 13.89
CA HIS A 79 7.31 -3.64 14.16
C HIS A 79 5.77 -3.77 14.15
N THR A 80 5.20 -4.53 13.23
CA THR A 80 3.76 -4.84 13.21
C THR A 80 3.30 -5.51 14.50
N GLY A 81 4.03 -6.52 14.99
CA GLY A 81 3.69 -7.23 16.22
C GLY A 81 3.63 -6.31 17.44
N GLN A 82 4.61 -5.41 17.57
CA GLN A 82 4.65 -4.41 18.63
C GLN A 82 3.46 -3.44 18.55
N ILE A 83 3.19 -2.89 17.36
CA ILE A 83 2.05 -1.97 17.13
C ILE A 83 0.73 -2.65 17.47
N ARG A 84 0.53 -3.88 16.98
CA ARG A 84 -0.70 -4.63 17.20
C ARG A 84 -0.94 -4.95 18.67
N ALA A 85 0.11 -5.33 19.41
CA ALA A 85 0.02 -5.56 20.86
C ALA A 85 -0.32 -4.29 21.64
N GLU A 86 0.23 -3.14 21.24
CA GLU A 86 -0.06 -1.84 21.84
C GLU A 86 -1.51 -1.40 21.57
N LEU A 87 -1.95 -1.47 20.30
CA LEU A 87 -3.31 -1.13 19.91
C LEU A 87 -4.37 -2.01 20.61
N ALA A 88 -4.08 -3.31 20.79
CA ALA A 88 -4.93 -4.22 21.54
C ALA A 88 -5.06 -3.81 23.01
N ARG A 89 -3.94 -3.46 23.66
CA ARG A 89 -3.93 -2.94 25.04
C ARG A 89 -4.72 -1.64 25.18
N GLN A 90 -4.74 -0.81 24.14
CA GLN A 90 -5.49 0.45 24.11
C GLN A 90 -6.96 0.31 23.68
N GLY A 91 -7.42 -0.89 23.31
CA GLY A 91 -8.79 -1.10 22.80
C GLY A 91 -9.05 -0.38 21.47
N ARG A 92 -8.03 -0.17 20.65
CA ARG A 92 -8.12 0.53 19.35
C ARG A 92 -7.96 -0.46 18.19
N PRO A 93 -9.06 -1.10 17.72
CA PRO A 93 -8.97 -2.03 16.61
C PRO A 93 -8.59 -1.29 15.32
N VAL A 94 -7.59 -1.82 14.61
CA VAL A 94 -7.19 -1.39 13.27
C VAL A 94 -7.15 -2.63 12.38
N GLY A 95 -7.46 -2.48 11.09
CA GLY A 95 -7.45 -3.59 10.14
C GLY A 95 -6.09 -4.31 10.10
N PRO A 96 -6.07 -5.65 9.89
CA PRO A 96 -4.82 -6.41 9.95
C PRO A 96 -3.81 -5.98 8.88
N PHE A 97 -4.24 -5.66 7.65
CA PHE A 97 -3.34 -5.20 6.59
C PHE A 97 -2.85 -3.78 6.84
N ASP A 98 -3.71 -2.89 7.33
CA ASP A 98 -3.29 -1.54 7.75
C ASP A 98 -2.24 -1.59 8.86
N GLN A 99 -2.38 -2.51 9.82
CA GLN A 99 -1.37 -2.74 10.86
C GLN A 99 -0.03 -3.23 10.27
N MET A 100 -0.08 -4.13 9.29
CA MET A 100 1.12 -4.63 8.60
C MET A 100 1.81 -3.52 7.80
N ILE A 101 1.04 -2.70 7.07
CA ILE A 101 1.57 -1.56 6.32
C ILE A 101 2.18 -0.53 7.28
N ALA A 102 1.51 -0.23 8.39
CA ALA A 102 2.03 0.67 9.42
C ALA A 102 3.33 0.16 10.06
N GLY A 103 3.43 -1.15 10.32
CA GLY A 103 4.65 -1.76 10.83
C GLY A 103 5.78 -1.77 9.81
N HIS A 104 5.47 -1.94 8.53
CA HIS A 104 6.46 -1.92 7.45
C HIS A 104 7.01 -0.51 7.18
N ALA A 105 6.21 0.54 7.41
CA ALA A 105 6.63 1.92 7.21
C ALA A 105 7.43 2.53 8.39
N ARG A 106 7.44 1.87 9.57
CA ARG A 106 8.01 2.39 10.82
C ARG A 106 9.48 2.00 10.98
#